data_AF-A0A1X0QND6-F1
#
_entry.id   AF-A0A1X0QND6-F1
#
_cell.length_a   1.000
_cell.length_b   1.000
_cell.length_c   1.000
_cell.angle_alpha   90.00
_cell.angle_beta   90.00
_cell.angle_gamma   90.00
#
_symmetry.space_group_name_H-M   'P 1'
#
loop_
_entity.id
_entity.type
_entity.pdbx_description
1 polymer ?
#
loop_
_entity_poly.entity_id
_entity_poly.type
_entity_poly.pdbx_seq_one_letter_code
_entity_poly.pdbx_strand_id
1 'polypeptide(L)'
;MLTLGQASCLVLGYKLSDTNRQRAKKQLQKCGLVAIHLRDQDPMRPTAIGLDVFERDPFTFVTYPSTPTLVSTDFFACDDNNDDQINFDVDNNKDNSNNNEHTDSDSD
;
A
#
# COMPACT_ATOMS: atom_id res chain seq x y z
N MET A 1 -0.47 -0.26 13.78
CA MET A 1 -1.86 -0.35 13.25
C MET A 1 -1.84 -1.14 11.93
N LEU A 2 -2.82 -2.02 11.69
CA LEU A 2 -2.92 -2.75 10.41
C LEU A 2 -3.34 -1.80 9.29
N THR A 3 -2.86 -2.02 8.07
CA THR A 3 -3.38 -1.34 6.87
C THR A 3 -4.60 -2.04 6.33
N LEU A 4 -5.39 -1.34 5.50
CA LEU A 4 -6.55 -1.91 4.81
C LEU A 4 -6.18 -3.14 3.98
N GLY A 5 -5.01 -3.14 3.34
CA GLY A 5 -4.53 -4.30 2.59
C GLY A 5 -4.23 -5.50 3.48
N GLN A 6 -3.58 -5.26 4.62
CA GLN A 6 -3.29 -6.32 5.60
C GLN A 6 -4.58 -6.88 6.22
N ALA A 7 -5.49 -5.99 6.61
CA ALA A 7 -6.81 -6.37 7.14
C ALA A 7 -7.62 -7.18 6.11
N SER A 8 -7.62 -6.76 4.84
CA SER A 8 -8.29 -7.49 3.76
C SER A 8 -7.72 -8.90 3.58
N CYS A 9 -6.39 -9.07 3.69
CA CYS A 9 -5.78 -10.39 3.66
C CYS A 9 -6.25 -11.25 4.84
N LEU A 10 -6.29 -10.70 6.05
CA LEU A 10 -6.72 -11.43 7.25
C LEU A 10 -8.19 -11.86 7.16
N VAL A 11 -9.06 -10.98 6.67
CA VAL A 11 -10.49 -11.28 6.43
C VAL A 11 -10.67 -12.42 5.42
N LEU A 12 -9.87 -12.45 4.35
CA LEU A 12 -9.97 -13.47 3.29
C LEU A 12 -9.06 -14.70 3.52
N GLY A 13 -8.30 -14.74 4.61
CA GLY A 13 -7.35 -15.82 4.91
C GLY A 13 -6.12 -15.89 3.99
N TYR A 14 -5.75 -14.78 3.35
CA TYR A 14 -4.55 -14.72 2.49
C TYR A 14 -3.27 -14.50 3.29
N LYS A 15 -2.17 -15.10 2.82
CA LYS A 15 -0.82 -14.80 3.33
C LYS A 15 -0.49 -13.32 3.08
N LEU A 16 0.16 -12.68 4.06
CA LEU A 16 0.59 -11.29 3.97
C LEU A 16 1.73 -11.12 2.95
N SER A 17 1.41 -10.60 1.77
CA SER A 17 2.34 -10.16 0.73
C SER A 17 1.72 -8.99 -0.04
N ASP A 18 2.52 -8.18 -0.74
CA ASP A 18 1.99 -7.00 -1.44
C ASP A 18 1.02 -7.35 -2.57
N THR A 19 1.31 -8.41 -3.33
CA THR A 19 0.40 -8.94 -4.34
C THR A 19 -0.93 -9.38 -3.72
N ASN A 20 -0.90 -10.08 -2.58
CA ASN A 20 -2.11 -10.54 -1.92
C ASN A 20 -2.90 -9.39 -1.30
N ARG A 21 -2.23 -8.36 -0.76
CA ARG A 21 -2.88 -7.15 -0.23
C ARG A 21 -3.69 -6.45 -1.32
N GLN A 22 -3.11 -6.29 -2.51
CA GLN A 22 -3.82 -5.69 -3.64
C GLN A 22 -4.98 -6.57 -4.13
N ARG A 23 -4.75 -7.89 -4.25
CA ARG A 23 -5.79 -8.85 -4.64
C ARG A 23 -6.96 -8.87 -3.65
N ALA A 24 -6.66 -8.91 -2.35
CA ALA A 24 -7.67 -8.95 -1.29
C ALA A 24 -8.55 -7.70 -1.30
N LYS A 25 -7.94 -6.51 -1.39
CA LYS A 25 -8.68 -5.24 -1.49
C LYS A 25 -9.63 -5.24 -2.68
N LYS A 26 -9.13 -5.60 -3.87
CA LYS A 26 -9.93 -5.66 -5.10
C LYS A 26 -11.08 -6.66 -4.97
N GLN A 27 -10.86 -7.79 -4.31
CA GLN A 27 -11.89 -8.81 -4.14
C GLN A 27 -13.00 -8.36 -3.20
N LEU A 28 -12.67 -7.75 -2.05
CA LEU A 28 -13.68 -7.18 -1.16
C LEU A 28 -14.51 -6.13 -1.89
N GLN A 29 -13.86 -5.20 -2.60
CA GLN A 29 -14.55 -4.15 -3.35
C GLN A 29 -15.49 -4.73 -4.42
N LYS A 30 -15.05 -5.74 -5.18
CA LYS A 30 -15.90 -6.43 -6.18
C LYS A 30 -17.13 -7.09 -5.57
N CYS A 31 -17.03 -7.54 -4.32
CA CYS A 31 -18.14 -8.15 -3.58
C CYS A 31 -19.01 -7.12 -2.84
N GLY A 32 -18.75 -5.81 -2.99
CA GLY A 32 -19.45 -4.78 -2.24
C GLY A 32 -19.15 -4.83 -0.73
N LEU A 33 -17.96 -5.31 -0.36
CA LEU A 33 -17.51 -5.45 1.02
C LEU A 33 -16.36 -4.49 1.34
N VAL A 34 -16.23 -4.15 2.62
CA VAL A 34 -15.11 -3.38 3.17
C VAL A 34 -14.58 -4.03 4.44
N ALA A 35 -13.25 -4.04 4.61
CA ALA A 35 -12.61 -4.50 5.84
C ALA A 35 -12.63 -3.39 6.90
N ILE A 36 -13.17 -3.72 8.06
CA ILE A 36 -13.35 -2.83 9.22
C ILE A 36 -12.88 -3.52 10.50
N HIS A 37 -12.83 -2.75 11.58
CA HIS A 37 -12.97 -3.25 12.94
C HIS A 37 -14.05 -2.46 13.67
N LEU A 38 -14.54 -3.02 14.77
CA LEU A 38 -15.47 -2.31 15.64
C LEU A 38 -14.71 -1.24 16.44
N ARG A 39 -15.36 -0.09 16.63
CA ARG A 39 -14.85 0.97 17.50
C ARG A 39 -14.81 0.45 18.94
N ASP A 40 -13.77 0.83 19.68
CA ASP A 40 -13.60 0.53 21.11
C ASP A 40 -13.62 -0.96 21.50
N GLN A 41 -13.37 -1.86 20.54
CA GLN A 41 -13.30 -3.30 20.79
C GLN A 41 -11.86 -3.82 20.76
N ASP A 42 -11.46 -4.52 21.83
CA ASP A 42 -10.17 -5.18 21.96
C ASP A 42 -10.36 -6.71 22.09
N PRO A 43 -9.66 -7.54 21.29
CA PRO A 43 -8.72 -7.19 20.23
C PRO A 43 -9.38 -6.58 18.99
N MET A 44 -8.69 -5.64 18.33
CA MET A 44 -9.05 -5.12 17.00
C MET A 44 -8.95 -6.24 15.96
N ARG A 45 -10.04 -6.99 15.77
CA ARG A 45 -10.13 -8.08 14.80
C ARG A 45 -10.67 -7.57 13.46
N PRO A 46 -9.92 -7.72 12.36
CA PRO A 46 -10.44 -7.41 11.03
C PRO A 46 -11.67 -8.24 10.69
N THR A 47 -12.72 -7.59 10.20
CA THR A 47 -13.97 -8.22 9.73
C THR A 47 -14.42 -7.55 8.42
N ALA A 48 -15.12 -8.28 7.55
CA ALA A 48 -15.77 -7.71 6.38
C ALA A 48 -17.24 -7.41 6.65
N ILE A 49 -17.70 -6.24 6.24
CA ILE A 49 -19.12 -5.88 6.21
C ILE A 49 -19.49 -5.35 4.81
N GLY A 50 -20.78 -5.37 4.49
CA GLY A 50 -21.29 -4.75 3.27
C GLY A 50 -21.08 -3.24 3.28
N LEU A 51 -20.78 -2.65 2.12
CA LEU A 51 -20.63 -1.20 1.95
C LEU A 51 -21.88 -0.45 2.40
N ASP A 52 -23.07 -0.92 2.02
CA ASP A 52 -24.34 -0.30 2.44
C ASP A 52 -24.55 -0.32 3.97
N VAL A 53 -24.02 -1.35 4.66
CA VAL A 53 -24.07 -1.44 6.13
C VAL A 53 -23.09 -0.45 6.75
N PHE A 54 -21.90 -0.33 6.17
CA PHE A 54 -20.89 0.63 6.59
C PHE A 54 -21.38 2.07 6.44
N GLU A 55 -22.02 2.40 5.31
CA GLU A 55 -22.55 3.74 5.03
C GLU A 55 -23.73 4.12 5.92
N ARG A 56 -24.57 3.15 6.31
CA ARG A 56 -25.72 3.38 7.19
C ARG A 56 -25.33 3.67 8.64
N ASP A 57 -24.21 3.13 9.11
CA ASP A 57 -23.74 3.32 10.48
C ASP A 57 -22.22 3.58 10.55
N PRO A 58 -21.78 4.81 10.25
CA PRO A 58 -20.36 5.17 10.24
C PRO A 58 -19.76 5.33 11.64
N PHE A 59 -20.56 5.24 12.71
CA PHE A 59 -20.09 5.45 14.08
C PHE A 59 -19.63 4.15 14.74
N THR A 60 -20.22 3.02 14.35
CA THR A 60 -19.88 1.71 14.89
C THR A 60 -18.63 1.10 14.25
N PHE A 61 -18.43 1.34 12.95
CA PHE A 61 -17.37 0.71 12.18
C PHE A 61 -16.23 1.68 11.87
N VAL A 62 -15.01 1.18 11.94
CA VAL A 62 -13.80 1.96 11.63
C VAL A 62 -13.01 1.24 10.55
N THR A 63 -12.63 1.99 9.50
CA THR A 63 -11.81 1.48 8.41
C THR A 63 -10.33 1.58 8.75
N TYR A 64 -9.57 0.64 8.22
CA TYR A 64 -8.11 0.67 8.33
C TYR A 64 -7.50 1.68 7.34
N PRO A 65 -6.35 2.30 7.68
CA PRO A 65 -5.67 3.24 6.79
C PRO A 65 -5.12 2.52 5.55
N SER A 66 -5.08 3.22 4.41
CA SER A 66 -4.56 2.63 3.16
C SER A 66 -3.05 2.41 3.19
N THR A 67 -2.32 3.28 3.88
CA THR A 67 -0.87 3.20 4.09
C THR A 67 -0.58 2.95 5.56
N PRO A 68 0.57 2.35 5.90
CA PRO A 68 1.00 2.28 7.29
C PRO A 68 1.12 3.69 7.86
N THR A 69 0.53 3.94 9.02
CA THR A 69 0.79 5.16 9.77
C THR A 69 2.24 5.10 10.23
N LEU A 70 3.11 5.92 9.65
CA LEU A 70 4.42 6.18 10.21
C LEU A 70 4.15 6.85 11.56
N VAL A 71 4.46 6.15 12.65
CA VAL A 71 4.61 6.84 13.93
C VAL A 71 5.79 7.78 13.73
N SER A 72 5.54 9.09 13.82
CA SER A 72 6.61 10.07 13.92
C SER A 72 7.42 9.66 15.15
N THR A 73 8.56 9.03 14.93
CA THR A 73 9.58 8.97 15.96
C THR A 73 9.95 10.42 16.18
N ASP A 74 9.52 11.00 17.29
CA ASP A 74 10.10 12.24 17.79
C ASP A 74 11.61 11.95 17.88
N PHE A 75 12.34 12.42 16.87
CA PHE A 75 13.78 12.44 16.87
C PHE A 75 14.15 13.38 18.01
N PHE A 76 14.37 12.82 19.20
CA PHE A 76 15.15 13.47 20.22
C PHE A 76 16.54 13.64 19.60
N ALA A 77 16.76 14.79 18.97
CA ALA A 77 18.08 15.24 18.60
C ALA A 77 18.86 15.43 19.90
N CYS A 78 19.57 14.37 20.33
CA CYS A 78 20.78 14.60 21.11
C CYS A 78 21.77 15.22 20.13
N ASP A 79 21.88 16.54 20.25
CA ASP A 79 22.95 17.38 19.76
C ASP A 79 24.30 16.72 20.10
N ASP A 80 24.91 16.06 19.13
CA ASP A 80 26.36 15.88 19.12
C ASP A 80 26.86 15.89 17.67
N ASN A 81 27.51 17.00 17.35
CA ASN A 81 28.18 17.37 16.12
C ASN A 81 28.86 16.18 15.42
N ASN A 82 28.38 15.80 14.24
CA ASN A 82 29.26 15.37 13.15
C ASN A 82 28.61 15.68 11.79
N ASP A 83 29.33 16.50 11.05
CA ASP A 83 29.02 17.03 9.73
C ASP A 83 29.38 15.97 8.68
N ASP A 84 28.43 15.10 8.33
CA ASP A 84 28.54 14.21 7.18
C ASP A 84 27.31 14.39 6.28
N GLN A 85 27.52 15.13 5.20
CA GLN A 85 26.55 15.40 4.13
C GLN A 85 26.09 14.09 3.48
N ILE A 86 24.85 13.68 3.77
CA ILE A 86 24.15 12.63 3.02
C ILE A 86 23.66 13.18 1.67
N ASN A 87 24.48 13.01 0.63
CA ASN A 87 24.06 13.20 -0.76
C ASN A 87 22.98 12.17 -1.13
N PHE A 88 21.80 12.65 -1.51
CA PHE A 88 20.79 11.83 -2.19
C PHE A 88 21.19 11.71 -3.67
N ASP A 89 21.97 10.68 -4.00
CA ASP A 89 22.20 10.28 -5.39
C ASP A 89 20.91 9.66 -5.94
N VAL A 90 20.16 10.46 -6.71
CA VAL A 90 19.06 10.02 -7.56
C VAL A 90 19.67 9.51 -8.86
N ASP A 91 19.97 8.21 -8.92
CA ASP A 91 20.33 7.52 -10.17
C ASP A 91 19.10 7.42 -11.09
N ASN A 92 18.82 8.48 -11.84
CA ASN A 92 18.01 8.43 -13.04
C ASN A 92 18.93 8.37 -14.26
N ASN A 93 19.27 7.16 -14.71
CA ASN A 93 19.92 7.00 -16.01
C ASN A 93 19.47 5.72 -16.71
N LYS A 94 18.62 5.87 -17.72
CA LYS A 94 18.75 5.10 -18.96
C LYS A 94 18.08 5.81 -20.14
N ASP A 95 18.74 6.84 -20.64
CA ASP A 95 18.64 7.17 -22.06
C ASP A 95 19.55 6.22 -22.84
N ASN A 96 19.02 5.55 -23.87
CA ASN A 96 19.87 5.15 -25.00
C ASN A 96 19.05 5.25 -26.30
N SER A 97 19.22 6.38 -26.98
CA SER A 97 18.81 6.61 -28.36
C SER A 97 19.85 6.11 -29.35
N ASN A 98 19.38 5.95 -30.60
CA ASN A 98 20.09 5.90 -31.89
C ASN A 98 20.30 4.49 -32.46
N ASN A 99 20.24 4.25 -33.77
CA ASN A 99 19.71 4.96 -34.95
C ASN A 99 19.72 3.95 -36.10
N ASN A 100 18.90 4.20 -37.11
CA ASN A 100 18.84 3.62 -38.46
C ASN A 100 20.06 2.83 -38.97
N GLU A 101 19.80 1.64 -39.52
CA GLU A 101 20.55 1.12 -40.66
C GLU A 101 19.59 0.70 -41.78
N HIS A 102 19.74 1.42 -42.89
CA HIS A 102 19.17 1.18 -44.20
C HIS A 102 20.16 0.29 -44.96
N THR A 103 19.71 -0.82 -45.52
CA THR A 103 20.39 -1.49 -46.65
C THR A 103 19.34 -2.05 -47.61
N ASP A 104 19.50 -1.68 -48.88
CA ASP A 104 18.69 -2.08 -50.03
C ASP A 104 19.11 -3.44 -50.60
N SER A 105 18.19 -3.99 -51.42
CA SER A 105 18.41 -4.82 -52.62
C SER A 105 18.53 -6.36 -52.55
N ASP A 106 17.45 -6.96 -53.09
CA ASP A 106 17.36 -7.86 -54.26
C ASP A 106 17.39 -9.41 -54.17
N SER A 107 16.52 -9.98 -55.02
CA SER A 107 16.39 -11.36 -55.55
C SER A 107 15.76 -12.41 -54.62
N ASP A 108 14.75 -13.20 -55.02
CA ASP A 108 14.40 -13.82 -56.32
C ASP A 108 12.93 -13.68 -56.74
#